data_AF-A0A7T1MEA0-F1
#
_entry.id   AF-A0A7T1MEA0-F1
#
_cell.length_a   1.000
_cell.length_b   1.000
_cell.length_c   1.000
_cell.angle_alpha   90.00
_cell.angle_beta   90.00
_cell.angle_gamma   90.00
#
_symmetry.space_group_name_H-M   'P 1'
#
loop_
_entity.id
_entity.type
_entity.pdbx_description
1 polymer ?
#
loop_
_entity_poly.entity_id
_entity_poly.type
_entity_poly.pdbx_seq_one_letter_code
_entity_poly.pdbx_strand_id
1 'polypeptide(L)'
;MASDSQASAAALQATLFDFAIAELVRQHRQSFAPLWTRDSWAKLLIWLALNCGSGRERDDLEAFAAALGPVLTRRMRRLFFERELEDLGLQVMADPAEQQVLVLPLTGEGPVDQQLAAAALEQLGLRERVVEPERWQALEAVLAVPWAQNGNGHAAGSAAGTDGTAGEGPCA
;
A
#
# COMPACT_ATOMS: atom_id res chain seq x y z
N MET A 1 -23.30 12.36 -35.51
CA MET A 1 -22.20 11.50 -35.99
C MET A 1 -20.81 11.95 -35.52
N ALA A 2 -20.50 13.26 -35.38
CA ALA A 2 -19.21 13.70 -34.80
C ALA A 2 -19.06 13.38 -33.29
N SER A 3 -20.16 13.47 -32.53
CA SER A 3 -20.16 13.23 -31.07
C SER A 3 -19.83 11.77 -30.68
N ASP A 4 -20.25 10.78 -31.47
CA ASP A 4 -19.97 9.36 -31.20
C ASP A 4 -18.49 9.00 -31.43
N SER A 5 -17.86 9.63 -32.44
CA SER A 5 -16.43 9.39 -32.73
C SER A 5 -15.51 10.01 -31.67
N GLN A 6 -15.89 11.17 -31.13
CA GLN A 6 -15.14 11.83 -30.06
C GLN A 6 -15.28 11.11 -28.71
N ALA A 7 -16.47 10.59 -28.41
CA ALA A 7 -16.69 9.73 -27.24
C ALA A 7 -15.86 8.44 -27.31
N SER A 8 -15.77 7.83 -28.51
CA SER A 8 -14.92 6.66 -28.76
C SER A 8 -13.42 6.96 -28.57
N ALA A 9 -12.95 8.11 -29.06
CA ALA A 9 -11.56 8.54 -28.89
C ALA A 9 -11.19 8.78 -27.41
N ALA A 10 -12.07 9.42 -26.64
CA ALA A 10 -11.85 9.65 -25.21
C ALA A 10 -11.82 8.33 -24.41
N ALA A 11 -12.70 7.38 -24.74
CA ALA A 11 -12.71 6.06 -24.10
C ALA A 11 -11.42 5.27 -24.38
N LEU A 12 -10.92 5.32 -25.62
CA LEU A 12 -9.65 4.72 -25.98
C LEU A 12 -8.48 5.36 -25.22
N GLN A 13 -8.43 6.70 -25.16
CA GLN A 13 -7.40 7.43 -24.42
C GLN A 13 -7.40 7.06 -22.93
N ALA A 14 -8.57 6.98 -22.30
CA ALA A 14 -8.70 6.56 -20.91
C ALA A 14 -8.16 5.14 -20.69
N THR A 15 -8.48 4.21 -21.58
CA THR A 15 -8.01 2.83 -21.51
C THR A 15 -6.50 2.72 -21.66
N LEU A 16 -5.93 3.46 -22.63
CA LEU A 16 -4.47 3.50 -22.85
C LEU A 16 -3.74 4.13 -21.66
N PHE A 17 -4.29 5.20 -21.09
CA PHE A 17 -3.76 5.84 -19.89
C PHE A 17 -3.77 4.88 -18.70
N ASP A 18 -4.89 4.21 -18.45
CA ASP A 18 -5.05 3.23 -17.37
C ASP A 18 -4.05 2.07 -17.49
N PHE A 19 -3.80 1.60 -18.70
CA PHE A 19 -2.78 0.58 -18.96
C PHE A 19 -1.38 1.13 -18.69
N ALA A 20 -1.04 2.28 -19.28
CA ALA A 20 0.29 2.88 -19.17
C ALA A 20 0.68 3.16 -17.71
N ILE A 21 -0.23 3.76 -16.93
CA ILE A 21 0.03 4.07 -15.53
C ILE A 21 0.17 2.80 -14.68
N ALA A 22 -0.62 1.76 -14.97
CA ALA A 22 -0.52 0.48 -14.28
C ALA A 22 0.82 -0.23 -14.57
N GLU A 23 1.25 -0.27 -15.83
CA GLU A 23 2.54 -0.86 -16.20
C GLU A 23 3.72 -0.10 -15.60
N LEU A 24 3.64 1.23 -15.61
CA LEU A 24 4.71 2.08 -15.09
C LEU A 24 4.84 1.93 -13.55
N VAL A 25 3.73 1.75 -12.83
CA VAL A 25 3.76 1.32 -11.43
C VAL A 25 4.43 -0.05 -11.29
N ARG A 26 4.08 -1.04 -12.11
CA ARG A 26 4.67 -2.40 -12.04
C ARG A 26 6.18 -2.40 -12.28
N GLN A 27 6.65 -1.59 -13.23
CA GLN A 27 8.07 -1.48 -13.56
C GLN A 27 8.89 -0.84 -12.44
N HIS A 28 8.32 0.14 -11.74
CA HIS A 28 9.05 0.94 -10.75
C HIS A 28 8.76 0.58 -9.29
N ARG A 29 7.84 -0.35 -9.00
CA ARG A 29 7.46 -0.73 -7.62
C ARG A 29 8.59 -1.30 -6.75
N GLN A 30 9.74 -1.61 -7.34
CA GLN A 30 10.93 -2.10 -6.62
C GLN A 30 12.06 -1.05 -6.53
N SER A 31 11.91 0.11 -7.17
CA SER A 31 12.97 1.13 -7.26
C SER A 31 13.08 2.03 -6.01
N PHE A 32 12.09 2.02 -5.12
CA PHE A 32 11.97 2.99 -4.02
C PHE A 32 12.16 2.32 -2.65
N ALA A 33 13.38 2.33 -2.15
CA ALA A 33 13.68 1.84 -0.79
C ALA A 33 13.31 2.88 0.29
N PRO A 34 12.95 2.43 1.51
CA PRO A 34 12.71 1.05 1.91
C PRO A 34 11.37 0.51 1.37
N LEU A 35 11.39 -0.70 0.80
CA LEU A 35 10.18 -1.34 0.27
C LEU A 35 9.13 -1.54 1.36
N TRP A 36 7.87 -1.71 0.95
CA TRP A 36 6.75 -2.01 1.85
C TRP A 36 6.49 -0.90 2.89
N THR A 37 6.75 0.35 2.51
CA THR A 37 6.51 1.53 3.36
C THR A 37 5.62 2.56 2.68
N ARG A 38 4.92 3.37 3.50
CA ARG A 38 4.20 4.54 3.01
C ARG A 38 5.13 5.53 2.28
N ASP A 39 6.38 5.61 2.73
CA ASP A 39 7.43 6.44 2.11
C ASP A 39 7.78 5.96 0.68
N SER A 40 7.96 4.66 0.46
CA SER A 40 8.19 4.12 -0.90
C SER A 40 7.06 4.43 -1.87
N TRP A 41 5.81 4.39 -1.39
CA TRP A 41 4.64 4.80 -2.18
C TRP A 41 4.65 6.31 -2.48
N ALA A 42 4.96 7.14 -1.48
CA ALA A 42 5.07 8.59 -1.68
C ALA A 42 6.17 8.94 -2.70
N LYS A 43 7.33 8.26 -2.63
CA LYS A 43 8.42 8.42 -3.58
C LYS A 43 8.02 8.06 -5.01
N LEU A 44 7.24 6.99 -5.20
CA LEU A 44 6.67 6.66 -6.50
C LEU A 44 5.76 7.79 -7.00
N LEU A 45 4.85 8.31 -6.16
CA LEU A 45 3.93 9.39 -6.55
C LEU A 45 4.67 10.68 -6.92
N ILE A 46 5.71 11.05 -6.15
CA ILE A 46 6.56 12.19 -6.47
C ILE A 46 7.26 11.95 -7.80
N TRP A 47 7.89 10.78 -7.99
CA TRP A 47 8.56 10.45 -9.24
C TRP A 47 7.59 10.50 -10.44
N LEU A 48 6.38 9.95 -10.30
CA LEU A 48 5.33 10.02 -11.30
C LEU A 48 4.98 11.46 -11.68
N ALA A 49 4.69 12.30 -10.68
CA ALA A 49 4.35 13.71 -10.89
C ALA A 49 5.44 14.43 -11.70
N LEU A 50 6.70 14.25 -11.31
CA LEU A 50 7.84 14.86 -11.99
C LEU A 50 8.02 14.36 -13.43
N ASN A 51 7.76 13.08 -13.70
CA ASN A 51 7.83 12.53 -15.07
C ASN A 51 6.62 12.93 -15.93
N CYS A 52 5.50 13.30 -15.32
CA CYS A 52 4.35 13.89 -16.00
C CYS A 52 4.49 15.40 -16.22
N GLY A 53 5.60 16.02 -15.80
CA GLY A 53 5.86 17.45 -15.97
C GLY A 53 5.22 18.33 -14.89
N SER A 54 4.72 17.77 -13.79
CA SER A 54 4.34 18.55 -12.62
C SER A 54 5.57 19.23 -12.01
N GLY A 55 5.35 20.39 -11.37
CA GLY A 55 6.40 21.07 -10.65
C GLY A 55 6.86 20.30 -9.40
N ARG A 56 7.93 20.80 -8.78
CA ARG A 56 8.57 20.19 -7.60
C ARG A 56 8.01 20.72 -6.29
N GLU A 57 7.19 21.77 -6.36
CA GLU A 57 6.62 22.39 -5.18
C GLU A 57 5.50 21.53 -4.60
N ARG A 58 5.26 21.72 -3.31
CA ARG A 58 4.24 20.95 -2.59
C ARG A 58 2.86 21.07 -3.24
N ASP A 59 2.47 22.29 -3.61
CA ASP A 59 1.16 22.58 -4.19
C ASP A 59 0.98 21.85 -5.54
N ASP A 60 2.03 21.75 -6.35
CA ASP A 60 2.02 21.01 -7.61
C ASP A 60 1.81 19.50 -7.39
N LEU A 61 2.50 18.95 -6.39
CA LEU A 61 2.38 17.53 -6.03
C LEU A 61 1.00 17.20 -5.43
N GLU A 62 0.45 18.08 -4.61
CA GLU A 62 -0.90 17.95 -4.06
C GLU A 62 -1.96 18.05 -5.17
N ALA A 63 -1.81 18.97 -6.12
CA ALA A 63 -2.68 19.09 -7.29
C ALA A 63 -2.61 17.84 -8.19
N PHE A 64 -1.42 17.29 -8.41
CA PHE A 64 -1.25 16.04 -9.16
C PHE A 64 -1.96 14.87 -8.47
N ALA A 65 -1.75 14.70 -7.16
CA ALA A 65 -2.42 13.65 -6.40
C ALA A 65 -3.95 13.79 -6.41
N ALA A 66 -4.47 15.03 -6.35
CA ALA A 66 -5.90 15.30 -6.47
C ALA A 66 -6.44 14.94 -7.87
N ALA A 67 -5.68 15.23 -8.93
CA ALA A 67 -6.06 14.94 -10.31
C ALA A 67 -6.14 13.44 -10.63
N LEU A 68 -5.29 12.61 -10.01
CA LEU A 68 -5.40 11.14 -10.12
C LEU A 68 -6.75 10.64 -9.57
N GLY A 69 -7.26 11.29 -8.53
CA GLY A 69 -8.50 10.90 -7.88
C GLY A 69 -8.39 9.58 -7.10
N PRO A 70 -9.41 9.27 -6.26
CA PRO A 70 -9.33 8.17 -5.29
C PRO A 70 -9.34 6.78 -5.93
N VAL A 71 -10.05 6.60 -7.06
CA VAL A 71 -10.19 5.30 -7.72
C VAL A 71 -8.86 4.84 -8.30
N LEU A 72 -8.22 5.69 -9.10
CA LEU A 72 -6.93 5.36 -9.72
C LEU A 72 -5.83 5.25 -8.67
N THR A 73 -5.80 6.17 -7.70
CA THR A 73 -4.83 6.12 -6.59
C THR A 73 -4.89 4.80 -5.84
N ARG A 74 -6.10 4.31 -5.52
CA ARG A 74 -6.28 3.01 -4.85
C ARG A 74 -5.79 1.85 -5.71
N ARG A 75 -6.12 1.85 -7.00
CA ARG A 75 -5.69 0.80 -7.94
C ARG A 75 -4.16 0.76 -8.07
N MET A 76 -3.53 1.90 -8.27
CA MET A 76 -2.07 2.02 -8.34
C MET A 76 -1.40 1.56 -7.04
N ARG A 77 -1.95 1.96 -5.90
CA ARG A 77 -1.41 1.55 -4.59
C ARG A 77 -1.47 0.03 -4.40
N ARG A 78 -2.57 -0.61 -4.81
CA ARG A 78 -2.69 -2.08 -4.85
C ARG A 78 -1.59 -2.70 -5.73
N LEU A 79 -1.43 -2.22 -6.96
CA LEU A 79 -0.39 -2.72 -7.90
C LEU A 79 1.04 -2.53 -7.36
N PHE A 80 1.28 -1.45 -6.62
CA PHE A 80 2.57 -1.15 -6.04
C PHE A 80 2.94 -2.13 -4.91
N PHE A 81 1.96 -2.52 -4.09
CA PHE A 81 2.15 -3.41 -2.93
C PHE A 81 1.72 -4.87 -3.17
N GLU A 82 1.40 -5.27 -4.40
CA GLU A 82 1.18 -6.68 -4.74
C GLU A 82 2.44 -7.32 -5.31
N ARG A 83 2.69 -8.59 -5.03
CA ARG A 83 3.71 -9.42 -5.70
C ARG A 83 3.13 -10.77 -6.03
N GLU A 84 3.42 -11.24 -7.23
CA GLU A 84 3.14 -12.60 -7.67
C GLU A 84 4.46 -13.37 -7.62
N LEU A 85 4.41 -14.54 -7.00
CA LEU A 85 5.52 -15.46 -6.80
C LEU A 85 5.12 -16.75 -7.51
N GLU A 86 5.34 -16.80 -8.83
CA GLU A 86 4.93 -17.91 -9.70
C GLU A 86 5.57 -19.23 -9.28
N ASP A 87 6.82 -19.18 -8.79
CA ASP A 87 7.57 -20.32 -8.27
C ASP A 87 6.94 -20.95 -7.02
N LEU A 88 6.27 -20.13 -6.20
CA LEU A 88 5.54 -20.57 -5.02
C LEU A 88 4.03 -20.74 -5.27
N GLY A 89 3.54 -20.31 -6.44
CA GLY A 89 2.11 -20.27 -6.74
C GLY A 89 1.32 -19.32 -5.84
N LEU A 90 1.94 -18.24 -5.37
CA LEU A 90 1.34 -17.31 -4.40
C LEU A 90 1.25 -15.88 -4.91
N GLN A 91 0.24 -15.16 -4.44
CA GLN A 91 0.13 -13.70 -4.53
C GLN A 91 0.18 -13.11 -3.12
N VAL A 92 1.01 -12.08 -2.91
CA VAL A 92 1.16 -11.37 -1.64
C VAL A 92 0.69 -9.93 -1.82
N MET A 93 -0.23 -9.49 -0.95
CA MET A 93 -0.67 -8.09 -0.84
C MET A 93 -0.22 -7.52 0.50
N ALA A 94 0.73 -6.59 0.47
CA ALA A 94 1.43 -6.09 1.64
C ALA A 94 1.42 -4.56 1.73
N ASP A 95 0.22 -3.97 1.73
CA ASP A 95 0.05 -2.52 1.90
C ASP A 95 0.18 -2.11 3.38
N PRO A 96 1.11 -1.20 3.75
CA PRO A 96 1.28 -0.71 5.12
C PRO A 96 0.19 0.25 5.61
N ALA A 97 -0.82 0.56 4.80
CA ALA A 97 -2.06 1.20 5.27
C ALA A 97 -3.08 0.17 5.79
N GLU A 98 -2.95 -1.10 5.41
CA GLU A 98 -3.84 -2.18 5.85
C GLU A 98 -3.33 -2.79 7.16
N GLN A 99 -4.21 -3.51 7.85
CA GLN A 99 -3.90 -4.11 9.15
C GLN A 99 -2.97 -5.33 9.06
N GLN A 100 -2.96 -5.99 7.90
CA GLN A 100 -2.28 -7.26 7.70
C GLN A 100 -1.85 -7.43 6.26
N VAL A 101 -0.80 -8.22 6.07
CA VAL A 101 -0.41 -8.79 4.79
C VAL A 101 -1.37 -9.93 4.47
N LEU A 102 -1.82 -10.02 3.22
CA LEU A 102 -2.61 -11.15 2.72
C LEU A 102 -1.73 -11.99 1.79
N VAL A 103 -1.73 -13.30 2.01
CA VAL A 103 -1.12 -14.28 1.12
C VAL A 103 -2.24 -15.13 0.54
N LEU A 104 -2.32 -15.22 -0.79
CA LEU A 104 -3.37 -15.87 -1.54
C LEU A 104 -2.75 -16.88 -2.52
N PRO A 105 -3.45 -17.97 -2.89
CA PRO A 105 -3.04 -18.80 -4.02
C PRO A 105 -3.19 -18.01 -5.32
N LEU A 106 -2.19 -18.09 -6.19
CA LEU A 106 -2.19 -17.39 -7.49
C LEU A 106 -3.33 -17.86 -8.40
N THR A 107 -3.70 -19.14 -8.32
CA THR A 107 -4.81 -19.74 -9.07
C THR A 107 -6.17 -19.54 -8.41
N GLY A 108 -6.22 -18.99 -7.19
CA GLY A 108 -7.45 -18.83 -6.40
C GLY A 108 -7.96 -20.11 -5.74
N GLU A 109 -7.22 -21.22 -5.82
CA GLU A 109 -7.65 -22.53 -5.31
C GLU A 109 -6.83 -22.98 -4.10
N GLY A 110 -7.55 -23.46 -3.08
CA GLY A 110 -6.98 -24.19 -1.95
C GLY A 110 -6.46 -23.30 -0.80
N PRO A 111 -6.23 -23.91 0.38
CA PRO A 111 -5.63 -23.23 1.51
C PRO A 111 -4.16 -22.92 1.22
N VAL A 112 -3.68 -21.77 1.71
CA VAL A 112 -2.27 -21.41 1.64
C VAL A 112 -1.49 -22.17 2.71
N ASP A 113 -0.50 -22.95 2.28
CA ASP A 113 0.43 -23.59 3.21
C ASP A 113 1.30 -22.56 3.94
N GLN A 114 1.44 -22.75 5.26
CA GLN A 114 2.13 -21.80 6.12
C GLN A 114 3.64 -21.73 5.85
N GLN A 115 4.27 -22.85 5.44
CA GLN A 115 5.69 -22.87 5.11
C GLN A 115 5.95 -22.16 3.78
N LEU A 116 5.09 -22.35 2.78
CA LEU A 116 5.15 -21.59 1.52
C LEU A 116 4.93 -20.09 1.74
N ALA A 117 3.98 -19.71 2.60
CA ALA A 117 3.79 -18.31 2.97
C ALA A 117 5.02 -17.73 3.67
N ALA A 118 5.67 -18.48 4.56
CA ALA A 118 6.91 -18.03 5.19
C ALA A 118 8.03 -17.83 4.16
N ALA A 119 8.22 -18.76 3.23
CA ALA A 119 9.19 -18.64 2.15
C ALA A 119 8.92 -17.40 1.27
N ALA A 120 7.66 -17.14 0.94
CA ALA A 120 7.25 -15.95 0.21
C ALA A 120 7.61 -14.65 0.95
N LEU A 121 7.33 -14.58 2.25
CA LEU A 121 7.64 -13.40 3.07
C LEU A 121 9.16 -13.17 3.22
N GLU A 122 9.96 -14.23 3.29
CA GLU A 122 11.42 -14.14 3.27
C GLU A 122 11.93 -13.60 1.93
N GLN A 123 11.48 -14.17 0.81
CA GLN A 123 11.87 -13.75 -0.55
C GLN A 123 11.52 -12.28 -0.82
N LEU A 124 10.43 -11.79 -0.23
CA LEU A 124 9.99 -10.40 -0.35
C LEU A 124 10.64 -9.44 0.67
N GLY A 125 11.47 -9.94 1.59
CA GLY A 125 12.07 -9.13 2.65
C GLY A 125 11.06 -8.58 3.66
N LEU A 126 9.94 -9.31 3.86
CA LEU A 126 8.85 -8.95 4.76
C LEU A 126 8.93 -9.63 6.13
N ARG A 127 9.77 -10.67 6.30
CA ARG A 127 9.79 -11.49 7.52
C ARG A 127 9.91 -10.68 8.81
N GLU A 128 10.84 -9.72 8.86
CA GLU A 128 11.11 -8.90 10.04
C GLU A 128 10.03 -7.83 10.30
N ARG A 129 9.08 -7.67 9.37
CA ARG A 129 8.02 -6.66 9.42
C ARG A 129 6.67 -7.25 9.83
N VAL A 130 6.57 -8.57 9.93
CA VAL A 130 5.34 -9.28 10.30
C VAL A 130 5.51 -10.02 11.62
N VAL A 131 4.39 -10.39 12.23
CA VAL A 131 4.39 -11.19 13.47
C VAL A 131 4.84 -12.65 13.23
N GLU A 132 5.07 -13.37 14.32
CA GLU A 132 5.45 -14.78 14.29
C GLU A 132 4.34 -15.68 13.71
N PRO A 133 4.68 -16.83 13.09
CA PRO A 133 3.73 -17.70 12.40
C PRO A 133 2.54 -18.15 13.27
N GLU A 134 2.74 -18.29 14.57
CA GLU A 134 1.70 -18.70 15.53
C GLU A 134 0.54 -17.70 15.62
N ARG A 135 0.75 -16.45 15.17
CA ARG A 135 -0.26 -15.37 15.16
C ARG A 135 -0.91 -15.17 13.80
N TRP A 136 -0.53 -15.97 12.79
CA TRP A 136 -1.14 -15.90 11.47
C TRP A 136 -2.51 -16.56 11.49
N GLN A 137 -3.43 -16.06 10.67
CA GLN A 137 -4.82 -16.50 10.66
C GLN A 137 -5.17 -17.03 9.27
N ALA A 138 -5.58 -18.30 9.20
CA ALA A 138 -6.12 -18.88 7.97
C ALA A 138 -7.59 -18.45 7.81
N LEU A 139 -7.88 -17.76 6.72
CA LEU A 139 -9.20 -17.27 6.32
C LEU A 139 -9.62 -17.95 5.01
N GLU A 140 -10.21 -19.13 5.11
CA GLU A 140 -10.63 -19.97 3.98
C GLU A 140 -9.52 -20.25 2.95
N ALA A 141 -9.37 -19.39 1.94
CA ALA A 141 -8.37 -19.48 0.87
C ALA A 141 -7.23 -18.45 1.01
N VAL A 142 -7.19 -17.67 2.10
CA VAL A 142 -6.21 -16.60 2.32
C VAL A 142 -5.52 -16.82 3.66
N LEU A 143 -4.23 -16.54 3.72
CA LEU A 143 -3.51 -16.44 4.98
C LEU A 143 -3.30 -14.96 5.33
N ALA A 144 -3.90 -14.55 6.44
CA ALA A 144 -3.76 -13.22 7.00
C ALA A 144 -2.57 -13.19 7.98
N VAL A 145 -1.63 -12.30 7.70
CA VAL A 145 -0.37 -12.15 8.42
C VAL A 145 -0.27 -10.74 8.98
N PRO A 146 -0.55 -10.52 10.28
CA PRO A 146 -0.51 -9.20 10.88
C PRO A 146 0.87 -8.54 10.77
N TRP A 147 0.89 -7.23 10.57
CA TRP A 147 2.12 -6.45 10.69
C TRP A 147 2.66 -6.49 12.12
N ALA A 148 3.98 -6.58 12.27
CA ALA A 148 4.61 -6.33 13.56
C ALA A 148 4.35 -4.88 13.96
N GLN A 149 4.04 -4.63 15.24
CA GLN A 149 3.89 -3.28 15.79
C GLN A 149 5.26 -2.61 15.94
N ASN A 150 5.99 -2.43 14.85
CA ASN A 150 7.26 -1.73 14.85
C ASN A 150 6.98 -0.24 14.69
N GLY A 151 6.70 0.45 15.80
CA GLY A 151 6.96 1.88 16.06
C GLY A 151 6.58 2.97 15.05
N ASN A 152 5.93 2.65 13.92
CA ASN A 152 5.60 3.58 12.85
C ASN A 152 4.09 3.83 12.80
N GLY A 153 3.54 4.14 13.96
CA GLY A 153 2.35 4.95 14.09
C GLY A 153 2.75 6.15 14.95
N HIS A 154 2.79 7.35 14.37
CA HIS A 154 2.59 8.54 15.18
C HIS A 154 1.36 8.27 16.04
N ALA A 155 1.56 8.25 17.36
CA ALA A 155 0.49 8.12 18.32
C ALA A 155 -0.54 9.23 18.04
N ALA A 156 -1.67 8.85 17.44
CA ALA A 156 -2.86 9.67 17.50
C ALA A 156 -3.25 9.73 18.98
N GLY A 157 -3.28 10.95 19.52
CA GLY A 157 -3.31 11.23 20.94
C GLY A 157 -4.38 10.46 21.70
N SER A 158 -3.94 9.75 22.74
CA SER A 158 -4.80 9.44 23.88
C SER A 158 -4.90 10.70 24.73
N ALA A 159 -5.85 11.56 24.39
CA ALA A 159 -6.40 12.52 25.34
C ALA A 159 -7.33 11.74 26.29
N ALA A 160 -6.73 11.10 27.30
CA ALA A 160 -7.46 10.60 28.46
C ALA A 160 -7.11 11.50 29.63
N GLY A 161 -8.08 12.34 30.00
CA GLY A 161 -8.00 13.21 31.16
C GLY A 161 -7.80 12.43 32.45
N THR A 162 -7.08 13.04 33.37
CA THR A 162 -7.38 12.91 34.79
C THR A 162 -7.51 14.31 35.36
N ASP A 163 -8.72 14.56 35.85
CA ASP A 163 -9.17 15.75 36.55
C ASP A 163 -9.00 15.51 38.06
N GLY A 164 -8.65 16.55 38.81
CA GLY A 164 -8.64 16.64 40.29
C GLY A 164 -7.55 15.83 41.02
N THR A 165 -6.94 16.26 42.14
CA THR A 165 -7.37 17.25 43.13
C THR A 165 -6.22 17.54 44.13
N ALA A 166 -6.17 18.79 44.61
CA ALA A 166 -5.77 19.24 45.96
C ALA A 166 -4.32 19.14 46.45
N GLY A 167 -3.76 20.29 46.86
CA GLY A 167 -2.79 20.36 47.95
C GLY A 167 -1.78 21.50 47.94
N GLU A 168 -2.18 22.78 47.88
CA GLU A 168 -1.29 23.88 48.29
C GLU A 168 -1.72 24.43 49.65
N GLY A 169 -1.01 23.97 50.69
CA GLY A 169 -0.90 24.65 51.97
C GLY A 169 0.22 25.69 51.91
N PRO A 170 0.17 26.76 52.73
CA PRO A 170 1.12 27.87 52.62
C PRO A 170 2.45 27.53 53.29
N CYS A 171 3.55 28.00 52.70
CA CYS A 171 4.85 28.05 53.36
C CYS A 171 5.52 29.41 53.12
N ALA A 172 5.70 30.11 54.24
CA ALA A 172 6.59 31.24 54.55
C ALA A 172 6.40 32.57 53.80
#